data_AF-A0A172Z6F1-F1
#
_entry.id   AF-A0A172Z6F1-F1
#
_cell.length_a   1.000
_cell.length_b   1.000
_cell.length_c   1.000
_cell.angle_alpha   90.00
_cell.angle_beta   90.00
_cell.angle_gamma   90.00
#
_symmetry.space_group_name_H-M   'P 1'
#
loop_
_entity.id
_entity.type
_entity.pdbx_description
1 polymer ?
#
loop_
_entity_poly.entity_id
_entity_poly.type
_entity_poly.pdbx_seq_one_letter_code
_entity_poly.pdbx_strand_id
1 'polypeptide(L)'
;MQTAQQLMPVPFYEDTVVLVGKDSEPLVAMKPIVVNMGLDWKSQHAKVTERFSSVMVEITTTGGDGKQYAMTCLPLRKLPAWLYSISPNKVKHELREKIIRYQEECDDVLWEHWSKGEHSRINPFSGAGTNVSQQIALSNHRVKLLTDLQRTRDRGSRAAIHEQIAHVSQALCLSVPEIDSIGVADLPVPDVLAEFWGALEELDAKGLKYNHSKNPSVLALNLVSLARIFLEQDIRIIFNRDLRDALKRSRQPLYMTLKTVDSAIEAGAKKCWIFSTPTQMIN
;
A
#
# COMPACT_ATOMS: atom_id res chain seq x y z
N MET A 1 -17.34 -1.26 -6.01
CA MET A 1 -16.27 -1.56 -6.99
C MET A 1 -16.07 -3.07 -6.99
N GLN A 2 -16.32 -3.76 -8.11
CA GLN A 2 -16.01 -5.19 -8.25
C GLN A 2 -14.48 -5.34 -8.17
N THR A 3 -13.98 -6.02 -7.15
CA THR A 3 -12.58 -6.38 -7.03
C THR A 3 -12.21 -7.25 -8.23
N ALA A 4 -11.20 -6.85 -9.01
CA ALA A 4 -10.68 -7.71 -10.08
C ALA A 4 -10.19 -9.01 -9.43
N GLN A 5 -10.74 -10.15 -9.85
CA GLN A 5 -10.38 -11.46 -9.31
C GLN A 5 -8.92 -11.77 -9.69
N GLN A 6 -8.04 -11.97 -8.70
CA GLN A 6 -6.63 -12.18 -8.98
C GLN A 6 -6.36 -13.64 -9.38
N LEU A 7 -5.67 -13.81 -10.51
CA LEU A 7 -5.21 -15.10 -11.03
C LEU A 7 -3.78 -15.37 -10.56
N MET A 8 -3.56 -16.53 -9.98
CA MET A 8 -2.26 -16.99 -9.51
C MET A 8 -1.86 -18.25 -10.28
N PRO A 9 -0.93 -18.17 -11.25
CA PRO A 9 -0.38 -19.35 -11.90
C PRO A 9 0.55 -20.10 -10.95
N VAL A 10 0.31 -21.39 -10.76
CA VAL A 10 1.12 -22.28 -9.92
C VAL A 10 1.71 -23.38 -10.81
N PRO A 11 3.04 -23.49 -10.92
CA PRO A 11 3.69 -24.61 -11.60
C PRO A 11 3.31 -25.94 -10.95
N PHE A 12 2.93 -26.92 -11.76
CA PHE A 12 2.63 -28.28 -11.32
C PHE A 12 3.14 -29.25 -12.38
N TYR A 13 4.30 -29.87 -12.10
CA TYR A 13 5.07 -30.64 -13.09
C TYR A 13 5.33 -29.82 -14.36
N GLU A 14 5.02 -30.37 -15.54
CA GLU A 14 5.12 -29.67 -16.83
C GLU A 14 3.94 -28.71 -17.11
N ASP A 15 2.94 -28.62 -16.23
CA ASP A 15 1.77 -27.76 -16.42
C ASP A 15 1.75 -26.55 -15.48
N THR A 16 0.80 -25.66 -15.75
CA THR A 16 0.42 -24.58 -14.84
C THR A 16 -1.03 -24.76 -14.41
N VAL A 17 -1.27 -24.77 -13.09
CA VAL A 17 -2.59 -24.69 -12.48
C VAL A 17 -2.89 -23.24 -12.15
N VAL A 18 -3.98 -22.70 -12.69
CA VAL A 18 -4.38 -21.32 -12.42
C VAL A 18 -5.34 -21.29 -11.24
N LEU A 19 -4.91 -20.68 -10.15
CA LEU A 19 -5.72 -20.48 -8.95
C LEU A 19 -6.39 -19.11 -8.97
N VAL A 20 -7.63 -19.07 -8.50
CA VAL A 20 -8.48 -17.88 -8.44
C VAL A 20 -8.89 -17.68 -6.99
N GLY A 21 -8.59 -16.50 -6.44
CA GLY A 21 -8.96 -16.14 -5.08
C GLY A 21 -10.36 -15.56 -4.98
N LYS A 22 -11.31 -16.29 -4.37
CA LYS A 22 -12.67 -15.80 -4.08
C LYS A 22 -13.09 -16.18 -2.67
N ASP A 23 -13.58 -15.23 -1.89
CA ASP A 23 -14.19 -15.46 -0.57
C ASP A 23 -13.36 -16.37 0.37
N SER A 24 -12.03 -16.16 0.38
CA SER A 24 -11.04 -16.92 1.18
C SER A 24 -10.87 -18.40 0.83
N GLU A 25 -11.52 -18.89 -0.24
CA GLU A 25 -11.36 -20.25 -0.76
C GLU A 25 -10.56 -20.23 -2.09
N PRO A 26 -9.53 -21.07 -2.23
CA PRO A 26 -8.80 -21.21 -3.48
C PRO A 26 -9.63 -22.04 -4.46
N LEU A 27 -9.86 -21.46 -5.63
CA LEU A 27 -10.54 -22.12 -6.74
C LEU A 27 -9.55 -22.40 -7.86
N VAL A 28 -9.73 -23.49 -8.58
CA VAL A 28 -8.95 -23.87 -9.77
C VAL A 28 -9.76 -23.49 -11.00
N ALA A 29 -9.17 -22.72 -11.92
CA ALA A 29 -9.73 -22.51 -13.24
C ALA A 29 -9.58 -23.82 -14.04
N MET A 30 -10.71 -24.45 -14.39
CA MET A 30 -10.71 -25.81 -14.93
C MET A 30 -10.25 -25.88 -16.38
N LYS A 31 -10.55 -24.88 -17.20
CA LYS A 31 -10.19 -24.90 -18.62
C LYS A 31 -8.67 -24.90 -18.86
N PRO A 32 -7.86 -24.04 -18.21
CA PRO A 32 -6.40 -24.09 -18.34
C PRO A 32 -5.80 -25.46 -18.03
N ILE A 33 -6.12 -26.07 -16.88
CA ILE A 33 -5.55 -27.37 -16.52
C ILE A 33 -5.98 -28.49 -17.48
N VAL A 34 -7.25 -28.50 -17.93
CA VAL A 34 -7.74 -29.47 -18.90
C VAL A 34 -6.96 -29.39 -20.23
N VAL A 35 -6.75 -28.16 -20.74
CA VAL A 35 -6.04 -27.93 -21.99
C VAL A 35 -4.55 -28.26 -21.86
N ASN A 36 -3.91 -27.87 -20.76
CA ASN A 36 -2.49 -28.15 -20.50
C ASN A 36 -2.22 -29.66 -20.37
N MET A 37 -3.17 -30.42 -19.80
CA MET A 37 -3.12 -31.88 -19.78
C MET A 37 -3.43 -32.54 -21.14
N GLY A 38 -3.74 -31.78 -22.19
CA GLY A 38 -4.05 -32.31 -23.53
C GLY A 38 -5.43 -32.93 -23.66
N LEU A 39 -6.36 -32.65 -22.74
CA LEU A 39 -7.71 -33.20 -22.72
C LEU A 39 -8.71 -32.28 -23.43
N ASP A 40 -9.80 -32.85 -23.94
CA ASP A 40 -10.88 -32.08 -24.56
C ASP A 40 -11.70 -31.31 -23.52
N TRP A 41 -11.71 -29.98 -23.62
CA TRP A 41 -12.45 -29.10 -22.71
C TRP A 41 -13.95 -29.40 -22.70
N LYS A 42 -14.58 -29.61 -23.86
CA LYS A 42 -16.03 -29.78 -23.94
C LYS A 42 -16.48 -31.02 -23.16
N SER A 43 -15.76 -32.13 -23.32
CA SER A 43 -16.01 -33.38 -22.62
C SER A 43 -15.76 -33.27 -21.12
N GLN A 44 -14.69 -32.61 -20.70
CA GLN A 44 -14.39 -32.44 -19.26
C GLN A 44 -15.33 -31.45 -18.59
N HIS A 45 -15.72 -30.38 -19.27
CA HIS A 45 -16.71 -29.43 -18.76
C HIS A 45 -18.04 -30.12 -18.45
N ALA A 46 -18.54 -30.98 -19.35
CA ALA A 46 -19.75 -31.77 -19.10
C ALA A 46 -19.66 -32.61 -17.82
N LYS A 47 -18.52 -33.29 -17.60
CA LYS A 47 -18.27 -34.06 -16.38
C LYS A 47 -18.21 -33.18 -15.13
N VAL A 48 -17.57 -32.01 -15.24
CA VAL A 48 -17.49 -31.05 -14.14
C VAL A 48 -18.89 -30.56 -13.76
N THR A 49 -19.70 -30.19 -14.74
CA THR A 49 -21.09 -29.76 -14.52
C THR A 49 -21.94 -30.87 -13.91
N GLU A 50 -21.86 -32.11 -14.42
CA GLU A 50 -22.64 -33.23 -13.92
C GLU A 50 -22.31 -33.55 -12.44
N ARG A 51 -21.03 -33.66 -12.11
CA ARG A 51 -20.58 -34.15 -10.79
C ARG A 51 -20.41 -33.05 -9.75
N PHE A 52 -20.13 -31.82 -10.17
CA PHE A 52 -19.75 -30.73 -9.27
C PHE A 52 -20.62 -29.47 -9.42
N SER A 53 -21.80 -29.55 -10.06
CA SER A 53 -22.75 -28.43 -10.22
C SER A 53 -23.03 -27.64 -8.94
N SER A 54 -23.08 -28.31 -7.78
CA SER A 54 -23.36 -27.68 -6.48
C SER A 54 -22.21 -26.85 -5.90
N VAL A 55 -20.98 -27.03 -6.40
CA VAL A 55 -19.77 -26.39 -5.87
C VAL A 55 -18.95 -25.66 -6.93
N MET A 56 -19.18 -25.92 -8.22
CA MET A 56 -18.57 -25.16 -9.30
C MET A 56 -19.11 -23.74 -9.32
N VAL A 57 -18.26 -22.79 -9.69
CA VAL A 57 -18.62 -21.38 -9.80
C VAL A 57 -18.12 -20.81 -11.12
N GLU A 58 -18.95 -20.02 -11.77
CA GLU A 58 -18.53 -19.22 -12.92
C GLU A 58 -18.02 -17.86 -12.43
N ILE A 59 -16.77 -17.55 -12.74
CA ILE A 59 -16.15 -16.28 -12.39
C ILE A 59 -15.89 -15.49 -13.66
N THR A 60 -16.49 -14.30 -13.75
CA THR A 60 -16.21 -13.36 -14.82
C THR A 60 -14.88 -12.67 -14.56
N THR A 61 -13.92 -12.87 -15.45
CA THR A 61 -12.59 -12.23 -15.37
C THR A 61 -12.36 -11.36 -16.60
N THR A 62 -11.70 -10.23 -16.42
CA THR A 62 -11.37 -9.32 -17.53
C THR A 62 -10.00 -9.70 -18.08
N GLY A 63 -9.94 -10.07 -19.36
CA GLY A 63 -8.69 -10.34 -20.06
C GLY A 63 -7.88 -9.06 -20.30
N GLY A 64 -6.60 -9.21 -20.69
CA GLY A 64 -5.73 -8.07 -21.03
C GLY A 64 -6.22 -7.24 -22.22
N ASP A 65 -7.19 -7.75 -22.97
CA ASP A 65 -7.92 -7.09 -24.06
C ASP A 65 -9.15 -6.30 -23.59
N GLY A 66 -9.41 -6.24 -22.29
CA GLY A 66 -10.57 -5.58 -21.70
C GLY A 66 -11.89 -6.36 -21.84
N LYS A 67 -11.87 -7.57 -22.42
CA LYS A 67 -13.07 -8.39 -22.57
C LYS A 67 -13.32 -9.24 -21.34
N GLN A 68 -14.59 -9.48 -21.05
CA GLN A 68 -15.01 -10.35 -19.95
C GLN A 68 -15.13 -11.79 -20.43
N TYR A 69 -14.47 -12.70 -19.73
CA TYR A 69 -14.51 -14.14 -19.96
C TYR A 69 -15.07 -14.83 -18.71
N ALA A 70 -16.10 -15.67 -18.90
CA ALA A 70 -16.56 -16.58 -17.85
C ALA A 70 -15.58 -17.73 -17.71
N MET A 71 -15.10 -17.96 -16.49
CA MET A 71 -14.24 -19.07 -16.15
C MET A 71 -14.96 -20.03 -15.20
N THR A 72 -15.15 -21.25 -15.67
CA THR A 72 -15.58 -22.37 -14.84
C THR A 72 -14.49 -22.72 -13.83
N CYS A 73 -14.79 -22.49 -12.55
CA CYS A 73 -13.87 -22.73 -11.46
C CYS A 73 -14.42 -23.82 -10.52
N LEU A 74 -13.51 -24.61 -9.96
CA LEU A 74 -13.81 -25.65 -8.97
C LEU A 74 -13.00 -25.41 -7.70
N PRO A 75 -13.56 -25.59 -6.49
CA PRO A 75 -12.78 -25.65 -5.26
C PRO A 75 -11.51 -26.50 -5.40
N LEU A 76 -10.34 -25.98 -5.01
CA LEU A 76 -9.07 -26.70 -5.12
C LEU A 76 -9.13 -28.07 -4.43
N ARG A 77 -9.80 -28.17 -3.28
CA ARG A 77 -10.06 -29.43 -2.55
C ARG A 77 -10.84 -30.49 -3.34
N LYS A 78 -11.50 -30.12 -4.44
CA LYS A 78 -12.25 -31.04 -5.32
C LYS A 78 -11.45 -31.43 -6.57
N LEU A 79 -10.28 -30.83 -6.79
CA LEU A 79 -9.41 -31.16 -7.91
C LEU A 79 -9.03 -32.66 -7.96
N PRO A 80 -8.65 -33.32 -6.84
CA PRO A 80 -8.36 -34.76 -6.85
C PRO A 80 -9.57 -35.58 -7.34
N ALA A 81 -10.77 -35.27 -6.85
CA ALA A 81 -11.99 -35.99 -7.25
C ALA A 81 -12.27 -35.88 -8.76
N TRP A 82 -11.91 -34.76 -9.39
CA TRP A 82 -11.95 -34.62 -10.85
C TRP A 82 -10.84 -35.41 -11.53
N LEU A 83 -9.59 -35.37 -11.03
CA LEU A 83 -8.47 -36.15 -11.58
C LEU A 83 -8.79 -37.66 -11.61
N TYR A 84 -9.32 -38.22 -10.52
CA TYR A 84 -9.74 -39.63 -10.48
C TYR A 84 -10.98 -39.96 -11.34
N SER A 85 -11.70 -38.95 -11.85
CA SER A 85 -12.77 -39.17 -12.83
C SER A 85 -12.26 -39.43 -14.25
N ILE A 86 -10.95 -39.22 -14.47
CA ILE A 86 -10.26 -39.45 -15.74
C ILE A 86 -9.66 -40.85 -15.68
N SER A 87 -10.14 -41.75 -16.53
CA SER A 87 -9.57 -43.08 -16.66
C SER A 87 -8.36 -43.03 -17.62
N PRO A 88 -7.14 -43.41 -17.19
CA PRO A 88 -5.97 -43.44 -18.07
C PRO A 88 -6.19 -44.32 -19.32
N ASN A 89 -6.95 -45.41 -19.18
CA ASN A 89 -7.27 -46.31 -20.29
C ASN A 89 -8.19 -45.68 -21.36
N LYS A 90 -8.89 -44.59 -21.03
CA LYS A 90 -9.83 -43.89 -21.92
C LYS A 90 -9.27 -42.57 -22.47
N VAL A 91 -7.95 -42.36 -22.37
CA VAL A 91 -7.25 -41.24 -23.01
C VAL A 91 -6.22 -41.74 -24.01
N LYS A 92 -5.67 -40.80 -24.80
CA LYS A 92 -4.57 -41.09 -25.72
C LYS A 92 -3.36 -41.66 -24.98
N HIS A 93 -2.60 -42.52 -25.64
CA HIS A 93 -1.51 -43.27 -25.01
C HIS A 93 -0.47 -42.33 -24.39
N GLU A 94 -0.13 -41.25 -25.09
CA GLU A 94 0.84 -40.24 -24.66
C GLU A 94 0.42 -39.43 -23.41
N LEU A 95 -0.86 -39.45 -23.02
CA LEU A 95 -1.36 -38.73 -21.84
C LEU A 95 -1.48 -39.62 -20.59
N ARG A 96 -1.33 -40.94 -20.73
CA ARG A 96 -1.62 -41.91 -19.66
C ARG A 96 -0.70 -41.72 -18.47
N GLU A 97 0.61 -41.70 -18.71
CA GLU A 97 1.63 -41.54 -17.67
C GLU A 97 1.45 -40.22 -16.92
N LYS A 98 1.15 -39.14 -17.64
CA LYS A 98 0.87 -37.82 -17.05
C LYS A 98 -0.32 -37.84 -16.10
N ILE A 99 -1.44 -38.44 -16.51
CA ILE A 99 -2.64 -38.54 -15.67
C ILE A 99 -2.38 -39.43 -14.45
N ILE A 100 -1.70 -40.56 -14.64
CA ILE A 100 -1.34 -41.46 -13.54
C ILE A 100 -0.47 -40.73 -12.52
N ARG A 101 0.56 -40.00 -12.97
CA ARG A 101 1.41 -39.19 -12.09
C ARG A 101 0.62 -38.17 -11.26
N TYR A 102 -0.38 -37.53 -11.86
CA TYR A 102 -1.21 -36.54 -11.15
C TYR A 102 -2.12 -37.21 -10.11
N GLN A 103 -2.58 -38.43 -10.39
CA GLN A 103 -3.35 -39.24 -9.44
C GLN A 103 -2.44 -39.75 -8.31
N GLU A 104 -1.28 -40.30 -8.63
CA GLU A 104 -0.29 -40.77 -7.66
C GLU A 104 0.19 -39.66 -6.72
N GLU A 105 0.38 -38.43 -7.21
CA GLU A 105 0.66 -37.27 -6.34
C GLU A 105 -0.44 -37.07 -5.28
N CYS A 106 -1.71 -37.27 -5.65
CA CYS A 106 -2.82 -37.16 -4.69
C CYS A 106 -2.79 -38.31 -3.68
N ASP A 107 -2.47 -39.53 -4.14
CA ASP A 107 -2.31 -40.70 -3.27
C ASP A 107 -1.16 -40.51 -2.29
N ASP A 108 -0.01 -40.03 -2.76
CA ASP A 108 1.18 -39.77 -1.96
C ASP A 108 0.92 -38.68 -0.93
N VAL A 109 0.31 -37.55 -1.30
CA VAL A 109 -0.05 -36.48 -0.35
C VAL A 109 -0.99 -36.99 0.74
N LEU A 110 -1.99 -37.80 0.37
CA LEU A 110 -2.89 -38.41 1.35
C LEU A 110 -2.16 -39.44 2.22
N TRP A 111 -1.35 -40.31 1.62
CA TRP A 111 -0.57 -41.33 2.32
C TRP A 111 0.41 -40.70 3.30
N GLU A 112 1.16 -39.69 2.89
CA GLU A 112 2.08 -38.95 3.74
C GLU A 112 1.36 -38.31 4.92
N HIS A 113 0.19 -37.69 4.66
CA HIS A 113 -0.63 -37.10 5.72
C HIS A 113 -1.01 -38.12 6.80
N TRP A 114 -1.36 -39.35 6.42
CA TRP A 114 -1.75 -40.40 7.37
C TRP A 114 -0.57 -41.16 7.98
N SER A 115 0.51 -41.39 7.23
CA SER A 115 1.62 -42.27 7.61
C SER A 115 2.74 -41.56 8.35
N LYS A 116 2.98 -40.26 8.12
CA LYS A 116 4.04 -39.52 8.82
C LYS A 116 3.62 -39.01 10.20
N GLY A 117 2.39 -39.27 10.64
CA GLY A 117 1.95 -39.01 12.01
C GLY A 117 1.95 -37.53 12.41
N GLU A 118 2.07 -36.60 11.45
CA GLU A 118 1.81 -35.19 11.70
C GLU A 118 0.30 -35.01 11.92
N HIS A 119 -0.16 -35.36 13.12
CA HIS A 119 -1.47 -35.03 13.67
C HIS A 119 -1.65 -33.53 13.92
N SER A 120 -0.97 -32.69 13.13
CA SER A 120 -1.61 -31.51 12.64
C SER A 120 -2.69 -32.00 11.66
N ARG A 121 -3.91 -32.19 12.18
CA ARG A 121 -5.02 -31.56 11.44
C ARG A 121 -4.44 -30.22 11.02
N ILE A 122 -4.38 -29.91 9.73
CA ILE A 122 -4.13 -28.55 9.29
C ILE A 122 -5.32 -27.75 9.82
N ASN A 123 -5.29 -27.44 11.11
CA ASN A 123 -5.90 -26.28 11.65
C ASN A 123 -5.29 -25.18 10.79
N PRO A 124 -6.08 -24.35 10.08
CA PRO A 124 -5.54 -23.30 9.22
C PRO A 124 -4.64 -22.27 9.94
N PHE A 125 -4.34 -22.49 11.21
CA PHE A 125 -3.71 -21.59 12.17
C PHE A 125 -2.42 -22.12 12.80
N SER A 126 -1.88 -23.27 12.40
CA SER A 126 -0.61 -23.75 12.97
C SER A 126 0.25 -24.52 11.96
N GLY A 127 1.31 -23.86 11.43
CA GLY A 127 2.50 -24.55 10.91
C GLY A 127 3.03 -24.12 9.53
N ALA A 128 3.85 -23.07 9.53
CA ALA A 128 5.09 -22.90 8.74
C ALA A 128 5.12 -22.97 7.19
N GLY A 129 3.98 -22.93 6.50
CA GLY A 129 3.92 -22.61 5.07
C GLY A 129 2.71 -21.74 4.80
N THR A 130 2.87 -20.63 4.06
CA THR A 130 1.74 -19.80 3.64
C THR A 130 0.80 -20.68 2.82
N ASN A 131 -0.32 -21.12 3.38
CA ASN A 131 -1.26 -21.95 2.63
C ASN A 131 -1.85 -21.14 1.47
N VAL A 132 -2.40 -21.82 0.46
CA VAL A 132 -2.87 -21.16 -0.77
C VAL A 132 -3.88 -20.03 -0.48
N SER A 133 -4.78 -20.20 0.49
CA SER A 133 -5.70 -19.13 0.91
C SER A 133 -4.96 -17.91 1.45
N GLN A 134 -3.94 -18.12 2.27
CA GLN A 134 -3.09 -17.06 2.82
C GLN A 134 -2.27 -16.37 1.71
N GLN A 135 -1.72 -17.12 0.75
CA GLN A 135 -1.00 -16.55 -0.39
C GLN A 135 -1.91 -15.64 -1.22
N ILE A 136 -3.12 -16.10 -1.52
CA ILE A 136 -4.15 -15.31 -2.20
C ILE A 136 -4.53 -14.07 -1.39
N ALA A 137 -4.73 -14.21 -0.08
CA ALA A 137 -5.09 -13.09 0.79
C ALA A 137 -3.98 -12.02 0.83
N LEU A 138 -2.73 -12.44 0.98
CA LEU A 138 -1.55 -11.55 0.93
C LEU A 138 -1.43 -10.89 -0.44
N SER A 139 -1.67 -11.63 -1.52
CA SER A 139 -1.61 -11.10 -2.87
C SER A 139 -2.68 -10.03 -3.12
N ASN A 140 -3.93 -10.26 -2.71
CA ASN A 140 -5.01 -9.27 -2.76
C ASN A 140 -4.70 -8.05 -1.89
N HIS A 141 -4.13 -8.28 -0.70
CA HIS A 141 -3.73 -7.22 0.20
C HIS A 141 -2.64 -6.34 -0.42
N ARG A 142 -1.64 -6.93 -1.08
CA ARG A 142 -0.58 -6.21 -1.81
C ARG A 142 -1.18 -5.29 -2.88
N VAL A 143 -2.10 -5.79 -3.70
CA VAL A 143 -2.76 -4.98 -4.75
C VAL A 143 -3.52 -3.79 -4.15
N LYS A 144 -4.20 -4.00 -3.02
CA LYS A 144 -4.88 -2.92 -2.30
C LYS A 144 -3.89 -1.86 -1.81
N LEU A 145 -2.80 -2.27 -1.15
CA LEU A 145 -1.77 -1.33 -0.66
C LEU A 145 -1.12 -0.54 -1.80
N LEU A 146 -0.83 -1.17 -2.94
CA LEU A 146 -0.31 -0.48 -4.13
C LEU A 146 -1.29 0.59 -4.65
N THR A 147 -2.59 0.27 -4.65
CA THR A 147 -3.65 1.22 -5.03
C THR A 147 -3.74 2.38 -4.03
N ASP A 148 -3.63 2.09 -2.73
CA ASP A 148 -3.65 3.09 -1.67
C ASP A 148 -2.39 4.00 -1.73
N LEU A 149 -1.21 3.43 -2.04
CA LEU A 149 0.02 4.19 -2.27
C LEU A 149 -0.12 5.12 -3.48
N GLN A 150 -0.71 4.66 -4.58
CA GLN A 150 -0.91 5.49 -5.77
C GLN A 150 -1.79 6.73 -5.51
N ARG A 151 -2.75 6.61 -4.58
CA ARG A 151 -3.71 7.68 -4.23
C ARG A 151 -3.21 8.60 -3.13
N THR A 152 -2.38 8.10 -2.22
CA THR A 152 -1.85 8.85 -1.08
C THR A 152 -0.72 9.77 -1.50
N ARG A 153 -0.80 11.05 -1.14
CA ARG A 153 0.23 12.06 -1.44
C ARG A 153 1.10 12.44 -0.25
N ASP A 154 0.54 12.44 0.96
CA ASP A 154 1.28 12.72 2.19
C ASP A 154 2.49 11.78 2.35
N ARG A 155 3.68 12.35 2.56
CA ARG A 155 4.95 11.60 2.60
C ARG A 155 5.00 10.59 3.74
N GLY A 156 4.52 10.97 4.93
CA GLY A 156 4.54 10.08 6.10
C GLY A 156 3.66 8.86 5.86
N SER A 157 2.45 9.09 5.37
CA SER A 157 1.50 8.04 5.02
C SER A 157 2.02 7.15 3.87
N ARG A 158 2.64 7.74 2.85
CA ARG A 158 3.27 6.98 1.74
C ARG A 158 4.39 6.06 2.25
N ALA A 159 5.26 6.56 3.13
CA ALA A 159 6.35 5.76 3.71
C ALA A 159 5.80 4.57 4.50
N ALA A 160 4.79 4.79 5.35
CA ALA A 160 4.16 3.71 6.12
C ALA A 160 3.48 2.66 5.23
N ILE A 161 2.76 3.09 4.17
CA ILE A 161 2.15 2.15 3.21
C ILE A 161 3.23 1.36 2.46
N HIS A 162 4.33 2.01 2.07
CA HIS A 162 5.44 1.37 1.35
C HIS A 162 6.15 0.31 2.21
N GLU A 163 6.33 0.56 3.50
CA GLU A 163 6.83 -0.44 4.45
C GLU A 163 5.95 -1.70 4.48
N GLN A 164 4.62 -1.54 4.51
CA GLN A 164 3.69 -2.66 4.45
C GLN A 164 3.77 -3.40 3.10
N ILE A 165 3.94 -2.68 1.99
CA ILE A 165 4.15 -3.30 0.66
C ILE A 165 5.43 -4.12 0.64
N ALA A 166 6.50 -3.64 1.25
CA ALA A 166 7.76 -4.37 1.34
C ALA A 166 7.60 -5.69 2.10
N HIS A 167 6.94 -5.65 3.27
CA HIS A 167 6.66 -6.83 4.09
C HIS A 167 5.85 -7.89 3.32
N VAL A 168 4.75 -7.48 2.68
CA VAL A 168 3.88 -8.40 1.93
C VAL A 168 4.56 -8.93 0.66
N SER A 169 5.37 -8.10 -0.02
CA SER A 169 6.09 -8.52 -1.23
C SER A 169 7.14 -9.58 -0.91
N GLN A 170 7.88 -9.43 0.20
CA GLN A 170 8.83 -10.44 0.67
C GLN A 170 8.13 -11.76 1.00
N ALA A 171 6.99 -11.72 1.69
CA ALA A 171 6.19 -12.91 2.00
C ALA A 171 5.69 -13.66 0.76
N LEU A 172 5.51 -12.94 -0.37
CA LEU A 172 5.10 -13.50 -1.66
C LEU A 172 6.28 -13.82 -2.59
N CYS A 173 7.53 -13.62 -2.16
CA CYS A 173 8.73 -13.73 -3.00
C CYS A 173 8.68 -12.84 -4.26
N LEU A 174 8.12 -11.64 -4.14
CA LEU A 174 8.03 -10.62 -5.21
C LEU A 174 8.99 -9.46 -4.94
N SER A 175 9.40 -8.78 -6.01
CA SER A 175 10.19 -7.54 -5.90
C SER A 175 9.37 -6.40 -5.29
N VAL A 176 10.02 -5.60 -4.45
CA VAL A 176 9.46 -4.36 -3.90
C VAL A 176 9.68 -3.24 -4.92
N PRO A 177 8.62 -2.57 -5.41
CA PRO A 177 8.77 -1.42 -6.31
C PRO A 177 9.32 -0.20 -5.56
N GLU A 178 10.04 0.68 -6.26
CA GLU A 178 10.48 1.97 -5.70
C GLU A 178 9.29 2.84 -5.30
N ILE A 179 9.37 3.51 -4.15
CA ILE A 179 8.25 4.27 -3.59
C ILE A 179 7.75 5.38 -4.53
N ASP A 180 8.67 6.02 -5.26
CA ASP A 180 8.37 7.12 -6.19
C ASP A 180 8.02 6.63 -7.60
N SER A 181 8.11 5.33 -7.86
CA SER A 181 7.59 4.75 -9.11
C SER A 181 6.06 4.60 -9.11
N ILE A 182 5.41 4.74 -7.96
CA ILE A 182 3.96 4.56 -7.78
C ILE A 182 3.31 5.82 -7.19
N GLY A 183 2.65 6.59 -8.04
CA GLY A 183 2.02 7.86 -7.65
C GLY A 183 3.04 8.97 -7.38
N VAL A 184 2.56 10.13 -6.93
CA VAL A 184 3.39 11.31 -6.68
C VAL A 184 3.20 11.75 -5.23
N ALA A 185 4.30 11.87 -4.50
CA ALA A 185 4.29 12.46 -3.16
C ALA A 185 4.11 13.97 -3.24
N ASP A 186 3.51 14.56 -2.21
CA ASP A 186 3.54 16.02 -2.08
C ASP A 186 5.00 16.50 -2.00
N LEU A 187 5.25 17.66 -2.61
CA LEU A 187 6.52 18.35 -2.46
C LEU A 187 6.77 18.58 -0.97
N PRO A 188 8.03 18.50 -0.50
CA PRO A 188 8.32 18.84 0.87
C PRO A 188 7.80 20.25 1.10
N VAL A 189 6.88 20.42 2.06
CA VAL A 189 6.51 21.76 2.53
C VAL A 189 7.81 22.36 3.03
N PRO A 190 8.32 23.45 2.42
CA PRO A 190 9.51 24.12 2.94
C PRO A 190 9.28 24.42 4.42
N ASP A 191 10.32 24.35 5.24
CA ASP A 191 10.18 24.68 6.66
C ASP A 191 9.79 26.16 6.78
N VAL A 192 8.48 26.40 6.84
CA VAL A 192 7.85 27.73 6.81
C VAL A 192 8.37 28.58 7.98
N LEU A 193 8.78 27.95 9.08
CA LEU A 193 9.42 28.65 10.19
C LEU A 193 10.89 28.96 9.89
N ALA A 194 11.66 28.03 9.34
CA ALA A 194 13.05 28.31 8.97
C ALA A 194 13.15 29.43 7.93
N GLU A 195 12.29 29.44 6.92
CA GLU A 195 12.23 30.55 5.94
C GLU A 195 11.86 31.88 6.60
N PHE A 196 10.88 31.86 7.52
CA PHE A 196 10.46 33.06 8.24
C PHE A 196 11.55 33.60 9.18
N TRP A 197 12.23 32.73 9.93
CA TRP A 197 13.30 33.14 10.83
C TRP A 197 14.56 33.59 10.06
N GLY A 198 14.91 32.91 8.97
CA GLY A 198 15.99 33.34 8.08
C GLY A 198 15.71 34.72 7.45
N ALA A 199 14.45 35.01 7.11
CA ALA A 199 14.07 36.35 6.65
C ALA A 199 14.25 37.44 7.73
N LEU A 200 14.07 37.10 9.02
CA LEU A 200 14.36 38.03 10.12
C LEU A 200 15.86 38.23 10.32
N GLU A 201 16.67 37.18 10.21
CA GLU A 201 18.14 37.29 10.25
C GLU A 201 18.67 38.19 9.12
N GLU A 202 18.03 38.16 7.93
CA GLU A 202 18.38 39.08 6.84
C GLU A 202 18.07 40.54 7.19
N LEU A 203 16.99 40.81 7.94
CA LEU A 203 16.70 42.15 8.43
C LEU A 203 17.71 42.59 9.50
N ASP A 204 18.12 41.68 10.39
CA ASP A 204 19.16 41.94 11.39
C ASP A 204 20.49 42.28 10.72
N ALA A 205 20.89 41.54 9.67
CA ALA A 205 22.08 41.82 8.88
C ALA A 205 22.05 43.20 8.20
N LYS A 206 20.86 43.71 7.88
CA LYS A 206 20.65 45.06 7.32
C LYS A 206 20.48 46.14 8.40
N GLY A 207 20.49 45.78 9.68
CA GLY A 207 20.30 46.71 10.80
C GLY A 207 18.87 47.30 10.90
N LEU A 208 17.88 46.64 10.28
CA LEU A 208 16.51 47.11 10.26
C LEU A 208 15.79 46.70 11.55
N LYS A 209 15.20 47.67 12.23
CA LYS A 209 14.46 47.41 13.48
C LYS A 209 13.05 46.93 13.20
N TYR A 210 12.73 45.72 13.66
CA TYR A 210 11.39 45.13 13.57
C TYR A 210 10.81 44.69 14.92
N ASN A 211 11.61 44.68 15.99
CA ASN A 211 11.14 44.34 17.34
C ASN A 211 10.38 45.52 17.97
N HIS A 212 9.10 45.33 18.28
CA HIS A 212 8.27 46.34 18.95
C HIS A 212 8.48 46.37 20.48
N SER A 213 9.20 45.41 21.06
CA SER A 213 9.51 45.36 22.49
C SER A 213 10.65 46.32 22.81
N LYS A 214 10.52 47.04 23.93
CA LYS A 214 11.63 47.82 24.51
C LYS A 214 12.63 46.93 25.26
N ASN A 215 12.22 45.73 25.64
CA ASN A 215 13.09 44.75 26.29
C ASN A 215 13.74 43.86 25.22
N PRO A 216 15.07 43.84 25.10
CA PRO A 216 15.78 43.03 24.10
C PRO A 216 15.54 41.53 24.26
N SER A 217 15.33 41.01 25.49
CA SER A 217 15.09 39.57 25.72
C SER A 217 13.69 39.10 25.31
N VAL A 218 12.87 40.00 24.76
CA VAL A 218 11.52 39.71 24.30
C VAL A 218 11.39 40.16 22.86
N LEU A 219 10.98 39.26 21.99
CA LEU A 219 10.71 39.55 20.59
C LEU A 219 9.22 39.81 20.40
N ALA A 220 8.84 41.05 20.09
CA ALA A 220 7.45 41.44 19.81
C ALA A 220 7.26 41.77 18.34
N LEU A 221 6.64 40.87 17.59
CA LEU A 221 6.43 41.00 16.14
C LEU A 221 5.01 41.46 15.83
N ASN A 222 4.86 42.61 15.18
CA ASN A 222 3.62 42.96 14.51
C ASN A 222 3.66 42.43 13.08
N LEU A 223 2.84 41.42 12.75
CA LEU A 223 2.90 40.79 11.43
C LEU A 223 2.53 41.73 10.27
N VAL A 224 1.74 42.79 10.53
CA VAL A 224 1.36 43.76 9.49
C VAL A 224 2.52 44.70 9.19
N SER A 225 3.15 45.26 10.22
CA SER A 225 4.36 46.08 10.07
C SER A 225 5.51 45.26 9.48
N LEU A 226 5.68 44.01 9.92
CA LEU A 226 6.72 43.13 9.42
C LEU A 226 6.51 42.77 7.94
N ALA A 227 5.27 42.50 7.51
CA ALA A 227 4.97 42.28 6.09
C ALA A 227 5.34 43.48 5.21
N ARG A 228 5.16 44.71 5.72
CA ARG A 228 5.57 45.93 5.03
C ARG A 228 7.09 46.03 4.90
N ILE A 229 7.83 45.75 5.98
CA ILE A 229 9.31 45.75 5.95
C ILE A 229 9.83 44.70 4.97
N PHE A 230 9.28 43.48 4.98
CA PHE A 230 9.68 42.45 4.02
C PHE A 230 9.42 42.86 2.57
N LEU A 231 8.28 43.50 2.28
CA LEU A 231 7.99 44.01 0.94
C LEU A 231 8.96 45.12 0.52
N GLU A 232 9.32 46.03 1.42
CA GLU A 232 10.32 47.09 1.18
C GLU A 232 11.73 46.52 0.91
N GLN A 233 12.01 45.30 1.36
CA GLN A 233 13.30 44.62 1.19
C GLN A 233 13.30 43.55 0.08
N ASP A 234 12.22 43.44 -0.71
CA ASP A 234 11.99 42.39 -1.71
C ASP A 234 12.07 40.94 -1.14
N ILE A 235 11.79 40.78 0.16
CA ILE A 235 11.72 39.48 0.83
C ILE A 235 10.29 38.94 0.70
N ARG A 236 10.13 37.75 0.10
CA ARG A 236 8.82 37.17 -0.20
C ARG A 236 8.37 36.14 0.83
N ILE A 237 7.84 36.63 1.96
CA ILE A 237 7.16 35.79 2.96
C ILE A 237 5.63 35.88 2.81
N ILE A 238 4.96 34.72 2.71
CA ILE A 238 3.51 34.63 2.63
C ILE A 238 2.92 34.46 4.04
N PHE A 239 2.20 35.47 4.54
CA PHE A 239 1.54 35.44 5.85
C PHE A 239 0.18 34.72 5.84
N ASN A 240 0.17 33.45 5.44
CA ASN A 240 -1.01 32.60 5.40
C ASN A 240 -1.38 31.99 6.76
N ARG A 241 -2.43 31.16 6.80
CA ARG A 241 -2.86 30.46 8.02
C ARG A 241 -1.80 29.50 8.54
N ASP A 242 -1.11 28.81 7.65
CA ASP A 242 -0.11 27.78 8.01
C ASP A 242 1.09 28.39 8.73
N LEU A 243 1.64 29.51 8.23
CA LEU A 243 2.69 30.26 8.92
C LEU A 243 2.24 30.71 10.31
N ARG A 244 1.02 31.26 10.43
CA ARG A 244 0.50 31.71 11.74
C ARG A 244 0.35 30.56 12.72
N ASP A 245 -0.15 29.42 12.27
CA ASP A 245 -0.31 28.23 13.12
C ASP A 245 1.05 27.60 13.47
N ALA A 246 2.03 27.66 12.57
CA ALA A 246 3.41 27.26 12.83
C ALA A 246 4.07 28.18 13.86
N LEU A 247 3.93 29.51 13.74
CA LEU A 247 4.45 30.50 14.69
C LEU A 247 3.93 30.27 16.10
N LYS A 248 2.64 29.95 16.28
CA LYS A 248 2.07 29.62 17.61
C LYS A 248 2.71 28.39 18.25
N ARG A 249 3.22 27.46 17.45
CA ARG A 249 3.88 26.23 17.89
C ARG A 249 5.40 26.37 17.99
N SER A 250 5.96 27.52 17.63
CA SER A 250 7.39 27.78 17.67
C SER A 250 7.92 27.60 19.10
N ARG A 251 8.99 26.80 19.22
CA ARG A 251 9.69 26.54 20.48
C ARG A 251 10.98 27.34 20.63
N GLN A 252 11.54 27.79 19.50
CA GLN A 252 12.75 28.62 19.44
C GLN A 252 12.64 29.55 18.22
N PRO A 253 12.43 30.85 18.44
CA PRO A 253 12.03 31.47 19.71
C PRO A 253 10.64 30.98 20.18
N LEU A 254 10.44 30.90 21.50
CA LEU A 254 9.22 30.32 22.10
C LEU A 254 8.05 31.30 22.03
N TYR A 255 6.95 30.92 21.38
CA TYR A 255 5.74 31.74 21.37
C TYR A 255 5.10 31.78 22.77
N MET A 256 4.82 32.99 23.25
CA MET A 256 4.21 33.21 24.56
C MET A 256 2.73 33.60 24.44
N THR A 257 2.44 34.67 23.70
CA THR A 257 1.08 35.23 23.63
C THR A 257 0.93 36.26 22.51
N LEU A 258 -0.31 36.63 22.21
CA LEU A 258 -0.68 37.74 21.34
C LEU A 258 -1.25 38.87 22.21
N LYS A 259 -0.51 39.98 22.35
CA LYS A 259 -0.95 41.11 23.18
C LYS A 259 -0.63 42.45 22.53
N THR A 260 -1.32 43.49 22.98
CA THR A 260 -1.01 44.86 22.58
C THR A 260 0.21 45.36 23.36
N VAL A 261 1.19 45.93 22.67
CA VAL A 261 2.40 46.53 23.25
C VAL A 261 2.54 47.96 22.79
N ASP A 262 3.07 48.83 23.66
CA ASP A 262 3.52 50.16 23.27
C ASP A 262 4.79 50.02 22.44
N SER A 263 4.71 50.41 21.16
CA SER A 263 5.70 50.07 20.16
C SER A 263 6.99 50.87 20.32
N ALA A 264 8.13 50.17 20.32
CA ALA A 264 9.45 50.80 20.38
C ALA A 264 9.90 51.47 19.07
N ILE A 265 9.29 51.10 17.93
CA ILE A 265 9.77 51.45 16.58
C ILE A 265 8.74 52.19 15.71
N GLU A 266 7.48 52.25 16.15
CA GLU A 266 6.37 52.91 15.45
C GLU A 266 5.52 53.67 16.47
N ALA A 267 4.85 54.74 16.05
CA ALA A 267 3.95 55.49 16.93
C ALA A 267 2.71 54.66 17.32
N GLY A 268 2.39 54.68 18.62
CA GLY A 268 1.17 54.09 19.18
C GLY A 268 1.27 52.60 19.52
N ALA A 269 0.20 52.08 20.13
CA ALA A 269 0.14 50.69 20.56
C ALA A 269 -0.13 49.74 19.39
N LYS A 270 0.57 48.60 19.35
CA LYS A 270 0.49 47.60 18.27
C LYS A 270 0.17 46.23 18.82
N LYS A 271 -0.66 45.47 18.10
CA LYS A 271 -0.98 44.07 18.45
C LYS A 271 0.16 43.18 17.97
N CYS A 272 0.93 42.62 18.90
CA CYS A 272 2.17 41.90 18.61
C CYS A 272 2.14 40.47 19.13
N TRP A 273 2.74 39.58 18.33
CA TRP A 273 3.07 38.22 18.71
C TRP A 273 4.35 38.26 19.53
N ILE A 274 4.29 37.75 20.75
CA ILE A 274 5.37 37.83 21.72
C ILE A 274 6.08 36.49 21.77
N PHE A 275 7.39 36.53 21.60
CA PHE A 275 8.27 35.38 21.71
C PHE A 275 9.36 35.64 22.74
N SER A 276 9.76 34.59 23.46
CA SER A 276 10.94 34.59 24.31
C SER A 276 12.13 34.09 23.50
N THR A 277 13.20 34.90 23.44
CA THR A 277 14.46 34.53 22.80
C THR A 277 15.47 34.10 23.87
N PRO A 278 16.16 32.95 23.71
CA PRO A 278 17.39 32.69 24.45
C PRO A 278 18.38 33.83 24.14
N THR A 279 19.15 34.27 25.14
CA THR A 279 19.98 35.49 25.20
C THR A 279 21.08 35.64 24.12
N GLN A 280 21.07 34.88 23.02
CA GLN A 280 22.12 34.85 22.00
C GLN A 280 21.78 35.46 20.63
N MET A 281 20.52 35.86 20.36
CA MET A 281 20.15 36.44 19.04
C MET A 281 20.02 37.97 19.04
N ILE A 282 20.56 38.68 20.04
CA ILE A 282 20.43 40.14 20.12
C ILE A 282 21.83 40.75 20.20
N ASN A 283 22.45 40.96 19.05
CA ASN A 283 23.58 41.88 18.88
C ASN A 283 23.43 42.59 17.54
#